data_AF-A0A349YS05-F1
#
_entry.id   AF-A0A349YS05-F1
#
_cell.length_a   1.000
_cell.length_b   1.000
_cell.length_c   1.000
_cell.angle_alpha   90.00
_cell.angle_beta   90.00
_cell.angle_gamma   90.00
#
_symmetry.space_group_name_H-M   'P 1'
#
loop_
_entity.id
_entity.type
_entity.pdbx_description
1 polymer ?
#
loop_
_entity_poly.entity_id
_entity_poly.type
_entity_poly.pdbx_seq_one_letter_code
_entity_poly.pdbx_strand_id
1 'polypeptide(L)'
;KYGEPVNAPDALDKEDYVFLGWFTDSALSDAVDFTVPVKEDIVLYAKWKVDYSELTALINEADKNFADSTFMAMYNEETIELYQQLVEQARDMVDNDSCRVAEDAKSMAERVRQAKENLVRSLLVVRFVETDGSIVATETISYGETVKQPENPMKAGYAFAGWFTEETLEQAYDFAEKVIADKVLYAKWEVEYSVLADSIKEADATVTSDMEVQYTKETWDRYKAAYDEALAMIGEKNATYAEEVTQRAENLRAAVAELRKTEFVITFQNDNGSIVDSQIVSYGDKVVEPSTPVKDGYVFDGWYLCGKKYDFGSTVTDNLQITAGWVVDYSELENAIVTAKANLNSEEFQIPYTEEAITRYRDIYEEAVAVNEKRDAQFAEEVKNMVEQLNHFVLKKKEFMVSFVTGEGSGVPEQVVEYGGGIVVSETPVRDAFVFDGWYLDEDATQAYDLNTPVTNDVILYAKWALDYAPLQAKVDEIQALMDSGEFDKMYENDRAMNRFNKTFKLAKEFLDEKDEMDEPEDVEYWIEELQDKMDALTVIEVLEEETENEEASNSEATGEESIKE
;
A
#
# COMPACT_ATOMS: atom_id res chain seq x y z
N LYS A 1 129.28 80.77 25.63
CA LYS A 1 130.62 81.41 25.49
C LYS A 1 131.50 80.52 24.59
N TYR A 2 132.57 81.04 23.99
CA TYR A 2 133.53 80.22 23.26
C TYR A 2 134.04 79.08 24.16
N GLY A 3 133.73 77.82 23.81
CA GLY A 3 134.10 76.63 24.59
C GLY A 3 133.10 76.14 25.64
N GLU A 4 131.85 76.64 25.68
CA GLU A 4 130.77 76.09 26.51
C GLU A 4 129.69 75.41 25.63
N PRO A 5 128.99 74.37 26.13
CA PRO A 5 127.85 73.76 25.44
C PRO A 5 126.68 74.75 25.28
N VAL A 6 125.90 74.58 24.22
CA VAL A 6 124.72 75.40 23.91
C VAL A 6 123.48 74.71 24.49
N ASN A 7 122.60 75.47 25.14
CA ASN A 7 121.31 74.92 25.58
C ASN A 7 120.45 74.59 24.36
N ALA A 8 119.81 73.43 24.37
CA ALA A 8 118.85 73.06 23.34
C ALA A 8 117.77 74.14 23.24
N PRO A 9 117.41 74.60 22.02
CA PRO A 9 116.23 75.42 21.85
C PRO A 9 115.00 74.63 22.28
N ASP A 10 114.00 75.34 22.83
CA ASP A 10 112.71 74.74 23.15
C ASP A 10 112.16 74.01 21.93
N ALA A 11 111.58 72.83 22.16
CA ALA A 11 110.86 72.14 21.10
C ALA A 11 109.79 73.11 20.56
N LEU A 12 109.79 73.32 19.25
CA LEU A 12 108.76 74.15 18.64
C LEU A 12 107.46 73.33 18.62
N ASP A 13 106.30 73.92 18.82
CA ASP A 13 105.08 73.17 18.55
C ASP A 13 104.74 73.31 17.07
N LYS A 14 104.58 72.19 16.38
CA LYS A 14 104.07 72.13 15.01
C LYS A 14 102.88 71.17 14.99
N GLU A 15 101.69 71.74 14.83
CA GLU A 15 100.42 70.99 14.83
C GLU A 15 100.49 69.80 13.87
N ASP A 16 100.08 68.62 14.34
CA ASP A 16 100.08 67.34 13.61
C ASP A 16 101.46 66.81 13.20
N TYR A 17 102.53 67.31 13.82
CA TYR A 17 103.88 66.77 13.64
C TYR A 17 104.54 66.48 14.99
N VAL A 18 105.26 65.36 15.06
CA VAL A 18 106.13 64.99 16.17
C VAL A 18 107.53 65.58 15.95
N PHE A 19 108.04 66.30 16.93
CA PHE A 19 109.41 66.82 16.90
C PHE A 19 110.42 65.67 17.08
N LEU A 20 111.32 65.50 16.12
CA LEU A 20 112.36 64.46 16.17
C LEU A 20 113.72 64.98 16.66
N GLY A 21 113.85 66.29 16.86
CA GLY A 21 115.06 66.91 17.37
C GLY A 21 115.71 67.92 16.42
N TRP A 22 116.83 68.46 16.89
CA TRP A 22 117.63 69.45 16.17
C TRP A 22 118.82 68.78 15.46
N PHE A 23 119.13 69.26 14.25
CA PHE A 23 120.18 68.73 13.38
C PHE A 23 121.14 69.85 12.96
N THR A 24 122.42 69.53 12.75
CA THR A 24 123.44 70.54 12.40
C THR A 24 123.51 70.82 10.90
N ASP A 25 122.86 69.99 10.09
CA ASP A 25 122.88 70.10 8.63
C ASP A 25 121.46 70.16 8.05
N SER A 26 121.33 70.83 6.90
CA SER A 26 120.04 71.02 6.23
C SER A 26 119.47 69.74 5.60
N ALA A 27 120.26 68.67 5.45
CA ALA A 27 119.81 67.35 5.01
C ALA A 27 119.32 66.48 6.19
N LEU A 28 119.37 66.98 7.43
CA LEU A 28 118.82 66.36 8.64
C LEU A 28 119.42 64.98 8.93
N SER A 29 120.74 64.84 8.68
CA SER A 29 121.51 63.62 8.89
C SER A 29 122.25 63.58 10.22
N ASP A 30 122.77 64.72 10.66
CA ASP A 30 123.62 64.83 11.84
C ASP A 30 122.84 65.44 13.00
N ALA A 31 122.38 64.59 13.91
CA ALA A 31 121.66 65.03 15.11
C ALA A 31 122.58 65.82 16.04
N VAL A 32 122.06 66.91 16.60
CA VAL A 32 122.82 67.80 17.48
C VAL A 32 122.99 67.15 18.84
N ASP A 33 124.23 66.96 19.26
CA ASP A 33 124.57 66.66 20.66
C ASP A 33 124.87 67.97 21.41
N PHE A 34 123.88 68.46 22.15
CA PHE A 34 124.00 69.70 22.92
C PHE A 34 125.00 69.63 24.08
N THR A 35 125.58 68.46 24.37
CA THR A 35 126.63 68.33 25.39
C THR A 35 128.02 68.72 24.88
N VAL A 36 128.19 68.84 23.55
CA VAL A 36 129.47 69.17 22.91
C VAL A 36 129.66 70.70 22.83
N PRO A 37 130.81 71.26 23.26
CA PRO A 37 131.07 72.70 23.15
C PRO A 37 131.12 73.18 21.70
N VAL A 38 130.32 74.20 21.39
CA VAL A 38 130.27 74.82 20.06
C VAL A 38 131.38 75.88 19.95
N LYS A 39 132.25 75.75 18.94
CA LYS A 39 133.45 76.59 18.76
C LYS A 39 133.33 77.64 17.65
N GLU A 40 132.25 77.60 16.87
CA GLU A 40 131.92 78.53 15.78
C GLU A 40 130.40 78.71 15.67
N ASP A 41 129.92 79.68 14.89
CA ASP A 41 128.49 79.91 14.71
C ASP A 41 127.81 78.66 14.09
N ILE A 42 126.71 78.19 14.69
CA ILE A 42 125.99 76.98 14.26
C ILE A 42 124.55 77.31 13.87
N VAL A 43 124.05 76.69 12.80
CA VAL A 43 122.64 76.74 12.38
C VAL A 43 122.00 75.39 12.72
N LEU A 44 120.86 75.43 13.40
CA LEU A 44 120.12 74.23 13.78
C LEU A 44 118.88 74.06 12.90
N TYR A 45 118.66 72.84 12.43
CA TYR A 45 117.52 72.46 11.61
C TYR A 45 116.59 71.54 12.40
N ALA A 46 115.32 71.94 12.55
CA ALA A 46 114.31 71.13 13.22
C ALA A 46 113.81 70.02 12.29
N LYS A 47 113.86 68.76 12.74
CA LYS A 47 113.26 67.62 12.04
C LYS A 47 111.90 67.30 12.64
N TRP A 48 110.92 67.10 11.76
CA TRP A 48 109.55 66.76 12.09
C TRP A 48 109.15 65.49 11.38
N LYS A 49 108.30 64.68 12.01
CA LYS A 49 107.59 63.57 11.38
C LYS A 49 106.10 63.79 11.55
N VAL A 50 105.29 63.35 10.60
CA VAL A 50 103.82 63.42 10.73
C VAL A 50 103.38 62.66 11.98
N ASP A 51 102.47 63.23 12.76
CA ASP A 51 101.85 62.53 13.88
C ASP A 51 100.76 61.58 13.36
N TYR A 52 100.99 60.28 13.54
CA TYR A 52 100.05 59.22 13.14
C TYR A 52 99.18 58.72 14.30
N SER A 53 99.14 59.42 15.43
CA SER A 53 98.41 58.98 16.63
C SER A 53 96.93 58.71 16.35
N GLU A 54 96.29 59.56 15.54
CA GLU A 54 94.89 59.41 15.12
C GLU A 54 94.67 58.16 14.26
N LEU A 55 95.50 57.97 13.22
CA LEU A 55 95.43 56.79 12.35
C LEU A 55 95.70 55.50 13.12
N THR A 56 96.71 55.51 14.00
CA THR A 56 97.02 54.38 14.88
C THR A 56 95.84 54.03 15.78
N ALA A 57 95.12 55.02 16.31
CA ALA A 57 93.92 54.79 17.11
C ALA A 57 92.79 54.15 16.29
N LEU A 58 92.54 54.66 15.07
CA LEU A 58 91.53 54.10 14.16
C LEU A 58 91.86 52.68 13.72
N ILE A 59 93.13 52.38 13.41
CA ILE A 59 93.58 51.02 13.06
C ILE A 59 93.34 50.06 14.24
N ASN A 60 93.76 50.45 15.45
CA ASN A 60 93.54 49.63 16.65
C ASN A 60 92.06 49.41 16.97
N GLU A 61 91.20 50.38 16.68
CA GLU A 61 89.75 50.23 16.81
C GLU A 61 89.19 49.28 15.74
N ALA A 62 89.61 49.42 14.49
CA ALA A 62 89.21 48.56 13.40
C ALA A 62 89.62 47.10 13.65
N ASP A 63 90.84 46.85 14.12
CA ASP A 63 91.32 45.51 14.45
C ASP A 63 90.49 44.82 15.53
N LYS A 64 90.01 45.58 16.52
CA LYS A 64 89.07 45.04 17.52
C LYS A 64 87.74 44.66 16.89
N ASN A 65 87.21 45.48 15.98
CA ASN A 65 85.97 45.19 15.28
C ASN A 65 86.12 43.97 14.35
N PHE A 66 87.24 43.85 13.62
CA PHE A 66 87.51 42.72 12.74
C PHE A 66 87.74 41.41 13.51
N ALA A 67 88.20 41.49 14.75
CA ALA A 67 88.31 40.35 15.65
C ALA A 67 86.96 39.94 16.29
N ASP A 68 85.93 40.80 16.25
CA ASP A 68 84.59 40.51 16.77
C ASP A 68 83.72 39.85 15.70
N SER A 69 83.46 38.55 15.86
CA SER A 69 82.61 37.80 14.93
C SER A 69 81.17 38.33 14.84
N THR A 70 80.66 38.98 15.89
CA THR A 70 79.33 39.59 15.89
C THR A 70 79.32 40.84 15.02
N PHE A 71 80.36 41.65 15.12
CA PHE A 71 80.56 42.80 14.24
C PHE A 71 80.67 42.35 12.78
N MET A 72 81.46 41.30 12.53
CA MET A 72 81.65 40.76 11.19
C MET A 72 80.36 40.18 10.59
N ALA A 73 79.50 39.56 11.41
CA ALA A 73 78.21 39.05 10.95
C ALA A 73 77.16 40.16 10.72
N MET A 74 77.27 41.28 11.44
CA MET A 74 76.29 42.37 11.41
C MET A 74 76.28 43.12 10.08
N TYR A 75 77.42 43.23 9.41
CA TYR A 75 77.57 43.99 8.17
C TYR A 75 77.92 43.11 6.98
N ASN A 76 77.49 43.53 5.80
CA ASN A 76 77.71 42.77 4.58
C ASN A 76 79.20 42.70 4.22
N GLU A 77 79.57 41.62 3.53
CA GLU A 77 80.95 41.30 3.20
C GLU A 77 81.61 42.41 2.38
N GLU A 78 80.91 42.98 1.39
CA GLU A 78 81.43 44.02 0.51
C GLU A 78 81.86 45.30 1.24
N THR A 79 81.05 45.80 2.19
CA THR A 79 81.40 47.02 2.95
C THR A 79 82.46 46.77 4.02
N ILE A 80 82.49 45.57 4.60
CA ILE A 80 83.58 45.15 5.50
C ILE A 80 84.90 45.05 4.75
N GLU A 81 84.94 44.44 3.56
CA GLU A 81 86.15 44.33 2.75
C GLU A 81 86.70 45.71 2.39
N LEU A 82 85.84 46.66 2.01
CA LEU A 82 86.26 48.04 1.75
C LEU A 82 86.85 48.70 3.00
N TYR A 83 86.24 48.49 4.17
CA TYR A 83 86.75 49.01 5.43
C TYR A 83 88.11 48.40 5.78
N GLN A 84 88.27 47.08 5.62
CA GLN A 84 89.54 46.37 5.83
C GLN A 84 90.64 46.89 4.88
N GLN A 85 90.34 47.09 3.59
CA GLN A 85 91.30 47.62 2.62
C GLN A 85 91.78 49.03 2.98
N LEU A 86 90.90 49.89 3.48
CA LEU A 86 91.27 51.24 3.90
C LEU A 86 92.10 51.24 5.18
N VAL A 87 91.79 50.34 6.11
CA VAL A 87 92.59 50.14 7.34
C VAL A 87 93.98 49.61 7.00
N GLU A 88 94.10 48.70 6.02
CA GLU A 88 95.40 48.20 5.57
C GLU A 88 96.21 49.30 4.87
N GLN A 89 95.58 50.13 4.02
CA GLN A 89 96.24 51.30 3.43
C GLN A 89 96.72 52.28 4.52
N ALA A 90 95.91 52.50 5.55
CA ALA A 90 96.30 53.32 6.70
C ALA A 90 97.48 52.70 7.47
N ARG A 91 97.47 51.38 7.68
CA ARG A 91 98.56 50.64 8.33
C ARG A 91 99.86 50.75 7.55
N ASP A 92 99.81 50.52 6.24
CA ASP A 92 100.95 50.72 5.33
C ASP A 92 101.48 52.16 5.40
N MET A 93 100.60 53.16 5.52
CA MET A 93 101.01 54.55 5.65
C MET A 93 101.77 54.83 6.94
N VAL A 94 101.31 54.27 8.07
CA VAL A 94 101.93 54.40 9.39
C VAL A 94 103.26 53.65 9.46
N ASP A 95 103.27 52.38 9.05
CA ASP A 95 104.43 51.48 9.18
C ASP A 95 105.61 51.92 8.31
N ASN A 96 105.32 52.42 7.10
CA ASN A 96 106.36 52.90 6.17
C ASN A 96 106.67 54.40 6.30
N ASP A 97 106.00 55.12 7.21
CA ASP A 97 106.15 56.56 7.39
C ASP A 97 106.04 57.35 6.07
N SER A 98 104.98 57.06 5.30
CA SER A 98 104.89 57.46 3.89
C SER A 98 104.18 58.80 3.63
N CYS A 99 103.56 59.43 4.63
CA CYS A 99 102.92 60.73 4.47
C CYS A 99 103.94 61.84 4.17
N ARG A 100 103.64 62.67 3.17
CA ARG A 100 104.48 63.83 2.84
C ARG A 100 104.10 65.03 3.71
N VAL A 101 102.81 65.16 4.02
CA VAL A 101 102.25 66.21 4.87
C VAL A 101 101.19 65.65 5.82
N ALA A 102 100.89 66.37 6.91
CA ALA A 102 99.87 65.96 7.88
C ALA A 102 98.48 65.77 7.24
N GLU A 103 98.15 66.52 6.19
CA GLU A 103 96.88 66.40 5.46
C GLU A 103 96.69 65.01 4.82
N ASP A 104 97.78 64.33 4.42
CA ASP A 104 97.71 62.98 3.89
C ASP A 104 97.18 62.00 4.97
N ALA A 105 97.67 62.15 6.21
CA ALA A 105 97.24 61.34 7.35
C ALA A 105 95.79 61.65 7.74
N LYS A 106 95.40 62.94 7.76
CA LYS A 106 94.02 63.37 8.04
C LYS A 106 93.02 62.88 7.01
N SER A 107 93.37 62.97 5.72
CA SER A 107 92.55 62.48 4.62
C SER A 107 92.35 60.96 4.69
N MET A 108 93.40 60.20 5.02
CA MET A 108 93.26 58.76 5.26
C MET A 108 92.40 58.46 6.48
N ALA A 109 92.58 59.19 7.59
CA ALA A 109 91.78 59.01 8.80
C ALA A 109 90.29 59.24 8.52
N GLU A 110 89.97 60.27 7.73
CA GLU A 110 88.60 60.54 7.30
C GLU A 110 88.03 59.42 6.41
N ARG A 111 88.81 58.90 5.46
CA ARG A 111 88.38 57.76 4.63
C ARG A 111 88.09 56.52 5.48
N VAL A 112 88.93 56.23 6.47
CA VAL A 112 88.72 55.10 7.40
C VAL A 112 87.45 55.30 8.23
N ARG A 113 87.20 56.52 8.73
CA ARG A 113 85.93 56.85 9.43
C ARG A 113 84.71 56.66 8.55
N GLN A 114 84.74 57.25 7.36
CA GLN A 114 83.62 57.17 6.42
C GLN A 114 83.34 55.72 6.02
N ALA A 115 84.38 54.90 5.85
CA ALA A 115 84.19 53.47 5.56
C ALA A 115 83.49 52.73 6.69
N LYS A 116 83.84 53.03 7.94
CA LYS A 116 83.13 52.48 9.11
C LYS A 116 81.68 52.97 9.20
N GLU A 117 81.43 54.25 8.94
CA GLU A 117 80.08 54.84 8.97
C GLU A 117 79.18 54.32 7.83
N ASN A 118 79.78 53.97 6.69
CA ASN A 118 79.08 53.46 5.52
C ASN A 118 78.90 51.93 5.52
N LEU A 119 79.21 51.24 6.62
CA LEU A 119 78.94 49.81 6.74
C LEU A 119 77.44 49.53 6.60
N VAL A 120 77.09 48.63 5.69
CA VAL A 120 75.70 48.26 5.41
C VAL A 120 75.40 46.96 6.13
N ARG A 121 74.30 46.91 6.88
CA ARG A 121 73.92 45.68 7.61
C ARG A 121 73.71 44.50 6.65
N SER A 122 74.13 43.31 7.07
CA SER A 122 73.86 42.06 6.36
C SER A 122 72.37 41.85 6.14
N LEU A 123 72.00 41.28 4.99
CA LEU A 123 70.66 40.80 4.73
C LEU A 123 70.57 39.33 5.13
N LEU A 124 69.56 39.00 5.92
CA LEU A 124 69.28 37.66 6.42
C LEU A 124 67.97 37.15 5.81
N VAL A 125 67.89 35.84 5.62
CA VAL A 125 66.74 35.18 5.01
C VAL A 125 65.96 34.41 6.07
N VAL A 126 64.66 34.70 6.16
CA VAL A 126 63.70 33.92 6.96
C VAL A 126 62.79 33.15 6.00
N ARG A 127 62.86 31.82 6.03
CA ARG A 127 62.05 30.92 5.20
C ARG A 127 60.93 30.33 6.03
N PHE A 128 59.70 30.51 5.58
CA PHE A 128 58.51 29.92 6.18
C PHE A 128 58.16 28.66 5.38
N VAL A 129 58.17 27.50 6.02
CA VAL A 129 57.99 26.20 5.35
C VAL A 129 56.89 25.36 6.00
N GLU A 130 56.23 24.56 5.18
CA GLU A 130 55.38 23.47 5.65
C GLU A 130 56.23 22.34 6.25
N THR A 131 55.56 21.41 6.93
CA THR A 131 56.22 20.24 7.54
C THR A 131 56.87 19.30 6.50
N ASP A 132 56.44 19.36 5.23
CA ASP A 132 57.05 18.61 4.13
C ASP A 132 58.23 19.35 3.46
N GLY A 133 58.58 20.54 3.96
CA GLY A 133 59.65 21.39 3.44
C GLY A 133 59.25 22.31 2.28
N SER A 134 57.98 22.28 1.84
CA SER A 134 57.49 23.23 0.84
C SER A 134 57.48 24.67 1.40
N ILE A 135 57.85 25.64 0.55
CA ILE A 135 58.02 27.03 0.98
C ILE A 135 56.68 27.75 0.90
N VAL A 136 56.23 28.28 2.03
CA VAL A 136 55.04 29.13 2.13
C VAL A 136 55.39 30.57 1.79
N ALA A 137 56.48 31.09 2.38
CA ALA A 137 56.95 32.46 2.16
C ALA A 137 58.46 32.57 2.39
N THR A 138 59.07 33.63 1.88
CA THR A 138 60.47 33.97 2.16
C THR A 138 60.59 35.47 2.32
N GLU A 139 61.19 35.89 3.43
CA GLU A 139 61.42 37.29 3.77
C GLU A 139 62.92 37.57 3.87
N THR A 140 63.33 38.75 3.39
CA THR A 140 64.72 39.22 3.50
C THR A 140 64.75 40.48 4.37
N ILE A 141 65.51 40.44 5.45
CA ILE A 141 65.54 41.52 6.46
C ILE A 141 66.97 41.88 6.85
N SER A 142 67.20 43.12 7.28
CA SER A 142 68.53 43.52 7.77
C SER A 142 68.84 42.90 9.14
N TYR A 143 70.12 42.63 9.39
CA TYR A 143 70.60 42.10 10.67
C TYR A 143 70.08 42.91 11.86
N GLY A 144 69.56 42.21 12.87
CA GLY A 144 69.07 42.78 14.11
C GLY A 144 67.67 43.42 14.02
N GLU A 145 67.01 43.36 12.86
CA GLU A 145 65.60 43.71 12.70
C GLU A 145 64.69 42.52 13.03
N THR A 146 63.40 42.79 13.23
CA THR A 146 62.36 41.76 13.44
C THR A 146 61.64 41.44 12.13
N VAL A 147 61.36 40.16 11.87
CA VAL A 147 60.53 39.74 10.73
C VAL A 147 59.04 39.88 11.07
N LYS A 148 58.22 40.26 10.09
CA LYS A 148 56.76 40.25 10.26
C LYS A 148 56.21 38.87 9.95
N GLN A 149 55.18 38.45 10.69
CA GLN A 149 54.46 37.21 10.39
C GLN A 149 53.79 37.34 9.01
N PRO A 150 53.93 36.32 8.13
CA PRO A 150 53.21 36.27 6.86
C PRO A 150 51.70 36.04 7.09
N GLU A 151 50.91 36.14 6.03
CA GLU A 151 49.52 35.67 6.11
C GLU A 151 49.48 34.19 6.52
N ASN A 152 48.54 33.83 7.39
CA ASN A 152 48.45 32.46 7.88
C ASN A 152 48.15 31.53 6.70
N PRO A 153 48.92 30.45 6.52
CA PRO A 153 48.63 29.48 5.49
C PRO A 153 47.28 28.81 5.77
N MET A 154 46.68 28.23 4.73
CA MET A 154 45.43 27.46 4.82
C MET A 154 45.69 26.01 4.45
N LYS A 155 45.22 25.08 5.29
CA LYS A 155 45.28 23.64 5.04
C LYS A 155 43.94 23.01 5.38
N ALA A 156 43.32 22.37 4.38
CA ALA A 156 41.98 21.79 4.54
C ALA A 156 41.94 20.77 5.69
N GLY A 157 40.99 20.92 6.61
CA GLY A 157 40.84 20.04 7.78
C GLY A 157 41.78 20.35 8.95
N TYR A 158 42.56 21.43 8.87
CA TYR A 158 43.50 21.84 9.92
C TYR A 158 43.42 23.34 10.23
N ALA A 159 43.56 23.68 11.50
CA ALA A 159 43.77 25.04 11.99
C ALA A 159 45.27 25.34 12.10
N PHE A 160 45.69 26.53 11.65
CA PHE A 160 47.07 26.99 11.79
C PHE A 160 47.38 27.38 13.23
N ALA A 161 48.31 26.69 13.89
CA ALA A 161 48.66 26.89 15.29
C ALA A 161 49.85 27.84 15.49
N GLY A 162 50.66 28.09 14.45
CA GLY A 162 51.77 29.03 14.49
C GLY A 162 53.03 28.56 13.77
N TRP A 163 54.06 29.40 13.83
CA TRP A 163 55.39 29.16 13.27
C TRP A 163 56.36 28.73 14.37
N PHE A 164 57.17 27.71 14.10
CA PHE A 164 58.08 27.09 15.07
C PHE A 164 59.51 27.11 14.54
N THR A 165 60.50 27.17 15.43
CA THR A 165 61.91 27.30 15.03
C THR A 165 62.55 25.99 14.58
N GLU A 166 61.88 24.85 14.83
CA GLU A 166 62.39 23.50 14.65
C GLU A 166 61.29 22.58 14.10
N GLU A 167 61.69 21.51 13.40
CA GLU A 167 60.77 20.50 12.85
C GLU A 167 60.01 19.71 13.93
N THR A 168 60.51 19.72 15.17
CA THR A 168 59.84 19.08 16.32
C THR A 168 58.58 19.83 16.78
N LEU A 169 58.40 21.08 16.35
CA LEU A 169 57.24 21.93 16.67
C LEU A 169 57.00 22.13 18.18
N GLU A 170 58.09 22.13 18.95
CA GLU A 170 58.07 22.33 20.41
C GLU A 170 58.18 23.81 20.80
N GLN A 171 59.02 24.58 20.12
CA GLN A 171 59.28 25.99 20.41
C GLN A 171 58.66 26.90 19.33
N ALA A 172 57.61 27.62 19.70
CA ALA A 172 57.01 28.65 18.85
C ALA A 172 58.00 29.81 18.67
N TYR A 173 58.06 30.35 17.46
CA TYR A 173 58.87 31.52 17.15
C TYR A 173 58.18 32.80 17.65
N ASP A 174 58.95 33.64 18.35
CA ASP A 174 58.50 34.96 18.78
C ASP A 174 58.86 36.00 17.72
N PHE A 175 57.85 36.59 17.06
CA PHE A 175 58.05 37.63 16.05
C PHE A 175 58.60 38.95 16.60
N ALA A 176 58.70 39.11 17.93
CA ALA A 176 59.45 40.20 18.55
C ALA A 176 60.96 39.92 18.66
N GLU A 177 61.40 38.67 18.40
CA GLU A 177 62.81 38.30 18.42
C GLU A 177 63.56 38.88 17.21
N LYS A 178 64.68 39.57 17.49
CA LYS A 178 65.58 40.07 16.44
C LYS A 178 66.23 38.92 15.68
N VAL A 179 66.29 39.04 14.37
CA VAL A 179 66.93 38.04 13.52
C VAL A 179 68.40 38.41 13.32
N ILE A 180 69.27 37.49 13.74
CA ILE A 180 70.74 37.66 13.72
C ILE A 180 71.45 36.57 12.91
N ALA A 181 70.70 35.62 12.36
CA ALA A 181 71.14 34.60 11.41
C ALA A 181 69.96 34.20 10.53
N ASP A 182 70.22 33.54 9.40
CA ASP A 182 69.17 32.93 8.58
C ASP A 182 68.33 31.96 9.42
N LYS A 183 67.01 31.97 9.22
CA LYS A 183 66.06 31.13 9.95
C LYS A 183 65.16 30.35 9.00
N VAL A 184 64.83 29.13 9.38
CA VAL A 184 63.74 28.34 8.79
C VAL A 184 62.68 28.17 9.87
N LEU A 185 61.45 28.53 9.56
CA LEU A 185 60.30 28.48 10.46
C LEU A 185 59.27 27.49 9.91
N TYR A 186 58.81 26.58 10.75
CA TYR A 186 57.96 25.46 10.39
C TYR A 186 56.51 25.68 10.83
N ALA A 187 55.56 25.48 9.93
CA ALA A 187 54.14 25.58 10.23
C ALA A 187 53.68 24.43 11.13
N LYS A 188 52.97 24.74 12.22
CA LYS A 188 52.26 23.77 13.06
C LYS A 188 50.76 23.82 12.77
N TRP A 189 50.17 22.64 12.72
CA TRP A 189 48.77 22.42 12.39
C TRP A 189 48.07 21.62 13.48
N GLU A 190 46.82 22.00 13.80
CA GLU A 190 45.92 21.26 14.67
C GLU A 190 44.73 20.74 13.87
N VAL A 191 44.32 19.50 14.09
CA VAL A 191 43.16 18.92 13.39
C VAL A 191 41.88 19.69 13.74
N GLU A 192 41.08 20.02 12.72
CA GLU A 192 39.78 20.67 12.89
C GLU A 192 38.64 19.64 12.95
N TYR A 193 37.70 19.84 13.88
CA TYR A 193 36.60 18.90 14.14
C TYR A 193 35.22 19.42 13.70
N SER A 194 35.16 20.54 12.98
CA SER A 194 33.92 21.21 12.58
C SER A 194 32.99 20.29 11.79
N VAL A 195 33.52 19.55 10.81
CA VAL A 195 32.74 18.60 9.99
C VAL A 195 32.08 17.50 10.83
N LEU A 196 32.78 16.98 11.85
CA LEU A 196 32.24 15.98 12.77
C LEU A 196 31.22 16.59 13.73
N ALA A 197 31.47 17.80 14.23
CA ALA A 197 30.53 18.53 15.07
C ALA A 197 29.19 18.78 14.34
N ASP A 198 29.26 19.14 13.07
CA ASP A 198 28.08 19.33 12.22
C ASP A 198 27.33 18.01 12.01
N SER A 199 28.03 16.89 11.72
CA SER A 199 27.39 15.57 11.64
C SER A 199 26.67 15.16 12.93
N ILE A 200 27.27 15.42 14.10
CA ILE A 200 26.66 15.10 15.40
C ILE A 200 25.40 15.94 15.59
N LYS A 201 25.47 17.24 15.28
CA LYS A 201 24.32 18.15 15.37
C LYS A 201 23.19 17.75 14.41
N GLU A 202 23.52 17.33 13.20
CA GLU A 202 22.55 16.79 12.23
C GLU A 202 21.90 15.49 12.73
N ALA A 203 22.69 14.58 13.33
CA ALA A 203 22.19 13.36 13.93
C ALA A 203 21.25 13.65 15.12
N ASP A 204 21.63 14.55 16.04
CA ASP A 204 20.81 14.97 17.19
C ASP A 204 19.46 15.57 16.77
N ALA A 205 19.44 16.28 15.63
CA ALA A 205 18.21 16.86 15.09
C ALA A 205 17.29 15.80 14.45
N THR A 206 17.85 14.66 14.04
CA THR A 206 17.14 13.61 13.30
C THR A 206 16.69 12.46 14.19
N VAL A 207 17.53 12.06 15.15
CA VAL A 207 17.37 10.85 15.95
C VAL A 207 17.63 11.18 17.42
N THR A 208 16.58 11.18 18.23
CA THR A 208 16.69 11.36 19.67
C THR A 208 16.83 10.01 20.39
N SER A 209 17.45 10.00 21.57
CA SER A 209 17.78 8.77 22.30
C SER A 209 16.56 7.91 22.69
N ASP A 210 15.37 8.50 22.77
CA ASP A 210 14.11 7.83 23.07
C ASP A 210 13.45 7.17 21.85
N MET A 211 14.01 7.32 20.64
CA MET A 211 13.50 6.72 19.41
C MET A 211 13.93 5.25 19.21
N GLU A 212 14.65 4.64 20.16
CA GLU A 212 15.14 3.25 20.05
C GLU A 212 14.05 2.26 19.62
N VAL A 213 12.86 2.36 20.22
CA VAL A 213 11.73 1.47 19.92
C VAL A 213 11.16 1.63 18.51
N GLN A 214 11.48 2.74 17.83
CA GLN A 214 10.96 3.04 16.50
C GLN A 214 11.75 2.33 15.40
N TYR A 215 13.00 1.95 15.67
CA TYR A 215 13.93 1.39 14.69
C TYR A 215 14.27 -0.06 15.00
N THR A 216 14.70 -0.80 13.97
CA THR A 216 15.19 -2.15 14.15
C THR A 216 16.46 -2.14 15.00
N LYS A 217 16.55 -3.09 15.93
CA LYS A 217 17.69 -3.22 16.84
C LYS A 217 19.03 -3.19 16.11
N GLU A 218 19.14 -3.91 14.99
CA GLU A 218 20.36 -3.98 14.20
C GLU A 218 20.84 -2.60 13.70
N THR A 219 19.93 -1.80 13.13
CA THR A 219 20.29 -0.48 12.59
C THR A 219 20.48 0.56 13.69
N TRP A 220 19.70 0.44 14.78
CA TRP A 220 19.87 1.27 15.97
C TRP A 220 21.23 1.05 16.65
N ASP A 221 21.64 -0.20 16.86
CA ASP A 221 22.92 -0.53 17.49
C ASP A 221 24.10 0.02 16.65
N ARG A 222 24.01 -0.02 15.31
CA ARG A 222 25.01 0.58 14.41
C ARG A 222 25.07 2.10 14.53
N TYR A 223 23.91 2.77 14.49
CA TYR A 223 23.82 4.21 14.70
C TYR A 223 24.43 4.61 16.04
N LYS A 224 24.03 3.92 17.11
CA LYS A 224 24.47 4.24 18.47
C LYS A 224 25.98 4.07 18.62
N ALA A 225 26.55 2.99 18.07
CA ALA A 225 27.99 2.78 18.06
C ALA A 225 28.73 3.90 17.31
N ALA A 226 28.29 4.26 16.10
CA ALA A 226 28.91 5.33 15.31
C ALA A 226 28.81 6.70 15.99
N TYR A 227 27.69 6.97 16.65
CA TYR A 227 27.46 8.20 17.40
C TYR A 227 28.34 8.30 18.64
N ASP A 228 28.43 7.23 19.44
CA ASP A 228 29.28 7.19 20.64
C ASP A 228 30.77 7.31 20.26
N GLU A 229 31.17 6.67 19.16
CA GLU A 229 32.47 6.81 18.54
C GLU A 229 32.77 8.25 18.08
N ALA A 230 31.79 8.94 17.50
CA ALA A 230 31.92 10.33 17.09
C ALA A 230 32.09 11.27 18.30
N LEU A 231 31.28 11.06 19.35
CA LEU A 231 31.37 11.82 20.61
C LEU A 231 32.72 11.61 21.32
N ALA A 232 33.22 10.38 21.34
CA ALA A 232 34.53 10.08 21.93
C ALA A 232 35.65 10.84 21.21
N MET A 233 35.66 10.80 19.87
CA MET A 233 36.69 11.48 19.06
C MET A 233 36.68 13.00 19.27
N ILE A 234 35.50 13.65 19.24
CA ILE A 234 35.42 15.11 19.41
C ILE A 234 35.67 15.55 20.86
N GLY A 235 35.31 14.71 21.85
CA GLY A 235 35.54 14.97 23.27
C GLY A 235 37.02 14.87 23.64
N GLU A 236 37.71 13.86 23.12
CA GLU A 236 39.14 13.63 23.38
C GLU A 236 40.05 14.48 22.48
N LYS A 237 39.55 14.94 21.32
CA LYS A 237 40.33 15.63 20.28
C LYS A 237 41.62 14.89 19.92
N ASN A 238 41.51 13.58 19.74
CA ASN A 238 42.64 12.65 19.63
C ASN A 238 42.97 12.22 18.18
N ALA A 239 42.28 12.76 17.16
CA ALA A 239 42.55 12.42 15.76
C ALA A 239 43.96 12.85 15.36
N THR A 240 44.67 11.96 14.68
CA THR A 240 46.03 12.25 14.19
C THR A 240 45.98 12.99 12.86
N TYR A 241 45.01 12.65 12.02
CA TYR A 241 44.82 13.23 10.69
C TYR A 241 43.39 13.71 10.48
N ALA A 242 43.20 14.76 9.69
CA ALA A 242 41.87 15.29 9.37
C ALA A 242 40.96 14.28 8.64
N GLU A 243 41.55 13.32 7.93
CA GLU A 243 40.82 12.25 7.26
C GLU A 243 40.07 11.35 8.26
N GLU A 244 40.64 11.11 9.45
CA GLU A 244 39.99 10.29 10.48
C GLU A 244 38.70 10.97 10.97
N VAL A 245 38.72 12.30 11.12
CA VAL A 245 37.56 13.11 11.48
C VAL A 245 36.50 13.05 10.38
N THR A 246 36.93 13.20 9.11
CA THR A 246 36.04 13.14 7.95
C THR A 246 35.38 11.77 7.82
N GLN A 247 36.16 10.69 7.92
CA GLN A 247 35.65 9.33 7.88
C GLN A 247 34.69 9.05 9.04
N ARG A 248 34.99 9.54 10.26
CA ARG A 248 34.09 9.38 11.40
C ARG A 248 32.77 10.13 11.17
N ALA A 249 32.83 11.32 10.58
CA ALA A 249 31.65 12.11 10.23
C ALA A 249 30.79 11.42 9.16
N GLU A 250 31.41 10.79 8.16
CA GLU A 250 30.74 10.02 7.12
C GLU A 250 30.11 8.73 7.66
N ASN A 251 30.82 8.00 8.53
CA ASN A 251 30.29 6.79 9.17
C ASN A 251 29.02 7.08 9.97
N LEU A 252 29.00 8.21 10.71
CA LEU A 252 27.80 8.64 11.44
C LEU A 252 26.66 8.96 10.48
N ARG A 253 26.90 9.74 9.42
CA ARG A 253 25.87 10.06 8.40
C ARG A 253 25.33 8.80 7.73
N ALA A 254 26.19 7.86 7.39
CA ALA A 254 25.81 6.58 6.81
C ALA A 254 24.93 5.77 7.77
N ALA A 255 25.31 5.70 9.06
CA ALA A 255 24.53 4.97 10.05
C ALA A 255 23.15 5.59 10.29
N VAL A 256 23.03 6.92 10.26
CA VAL A 256 21.72 7.63 10.28
C VAL A 256 20.89 7.28 9.05
N ALA A 257 21.49 7.30 7.86
CA ALA A 257 20.80 6.99 6.60
C ALA A 257 20.33 5.52 6.50
N GLU A 258 21.00 4.61 7.21
CA GLU A 258 20.67 3.18 7.24
C GLU A 258 19.60 2.81 8.27
N LEU A 259 19.13 3.75 9.08
CA LEU A 259 18.07 3.50 10.07
C LEU A 259 16.80 2.96 9.40
N ARG A 260 16.36 1.80 9.85
CA ARG A 260 15.13 1.16 9.38
C ARG A 260 14.13 1.11 10.51
N LYS A 261 12.93 1.64 10.29
CA LYS A 261 11.85 1.54 11.26
C LYS A 261 11.50 0.07 11.53
N THR A 262 11.11 -0.26 12.75
CA THR A 262 10.53 -1.57 13.08
C THR A 262 9.24 -1.75 12.31
N GLU A 263 9.03 -2.93 11.72
CA GLU A 263 7.81 -3.26 10.99
C GLU A 263 6.93 -4.22 11.81
N PHE A 264 5.62 -4.01 11.73
CA PHE A 264 4.62 -4.82 12.41
C PHE A 264 3.66 -5.44 11.40
N VAL A 265 3.22 -6.65 11.71
CA VAL A 265 2.22 -7.37 10.93
C VAL A 265 0.85 -7.04 11.46
N ILE A 266 0.02 -6.48 10.59
CA ILE A 266 -1.38 -6.19 10.84
C ILE A 266 -2.20 -7.25 10.13
N THR A 267 -3.02 -7.98 10.88
CA THR A 267 -3.87 -9.05 10.34
C THR A 267 -5.32 -8.65 10.47
N PHE A 268 -6.02 -8.63 9.35
CA PHE A 268 -7.47 -8.47 9.29
C PHE A 268 -8.10 -9.84 9.16
N GLN A 269 -9.04 -10.17 10.04
CA GLN A 269 -9.69 -11.48 10.07
C GLN A 269 -11.20 -11.36 10.22
N ASN A 270 -11.92 -12.36 9.73
CA ASN A 270 -13.33 -12.54 10.06
C ASN A 270 -13.50 -12.94 11.53
N ASP A 271 -14.73 -12.89 12.01
CA ASP A 271 -15.12 -13.31 13.37
C ASP A 271 -14.83 -14.79 13.66
N ASN A 272 -14.75 -15.62 12.63
CA ASN A 272 -14.33 -17.03 12.71
C ASN A 272 -12.80 -17.25 12.69
N GLY A 273 -12.00 -16.17 12.60
CA GLY A 273 -10.53 -16.21 12.54
C GLY A 273 -9.94 -16.42 11.14
N SER A 274 -10.74 -16.54 10.07
CA SER A 274 -10.20 -16.61 8.71
C SER A 274 -9.59 -15.27 8.30
N ILE A 275 -8.37 -15.27 7.79
CA ILE A 275 -7.69 -14.05 7.34
C ILE A 275 -8.37 -13.49 6.10
N VAL A 276 -8.70 -12.20 6.16
CA VAL A 276 -9.27 -11.40 5.06
C VAL A 276 -8.15 -10.68 4.31
N ASP A 277 -7.24 -10.04 5.04
CA ASP A 277 -6.11 -9.27 4.50
C ASP A 277 -4.97 -9.22 5.54
N SER A 278 -3.75 -8.91 5.09
CA SER A 278 -2.63 -8.62 5.98
C SER A 278 -1.72 -7.55 5.39
N GLN A 279 -1.24 -6.67 6.27
CA GLN A 279 -0.38 -5.54 5.91
C GLN A 279 0.86 -5.53 6.80
N ILE A 280 2.00 -5.13 6.22
CA ILE A 280 3.22 -4.83 6.96
C ILE A 280 3.31 -3.31 7.07
N VAL A 281 3.34 -2.79 8.30
CA VAL A 281 3.29 -1.36 8.59
C VAL A 281 4.46 -0.98 9.48
N SER A 282 5.20 0.07 9.12
CA SER A 282 6.33 0.56 9.92
C SER A 282 5.85 1.27 11.20
N TYR A 283 6.71 1.31 12.22
CA TYR A 283 6.42 1.96 13.50
C TYR A 283 5.96 3.41 13.31
N GLY A 284 4.86 3.75 13.98
CA GLY A 284 4.26 5.09 13.96
C GLY A 284 3.45 5.39 12.70
N ASP A 285 3.47 4.53 11.68
CA ASP A 285 2.67 4.72 10.48
C ASP A 285 1.23 4.22 10.70
N LYS A 286 0.34 4.53 9.76
CA LYS A 286 -1.09 4.19 9.83
C LYS A 286 -1.40 2.98 8.97
N VAL A 287 -2.39 2.21 9.41
CA VAL A 287 -2.93 1.08 8.67
C VAL A 287 -3.86 1.58 7.56
N VAL A 288 -3.84 0.93 6.39
CA VAL A 288 -4.79 1.20 5.32
C VAL A 288 -6.03 0.33 5.53
N GLU A 289 -7.22 0.92 5.39
CA GLU A 289 -8.46 0.14 5.52
C GLU A 289 -8.56 -0.91 4.40
N PRO A 290 -8.78 -2.21 4.73
CA PRO A 290 -8.87 -3.28 3.75
C PRO A 290 -10.24 -3.27 3.05
N SER A 291 -10.39 -4.07 2.00
CA SER A 291 -11.69 -4.25 1.35
C SER A 291 -12.73 -4.81 2.31
N THR A 292 -13.96 -4.27 2.24
CA THR A 292 -15.09 -4.74 3.05
C THR A 292 -15.32 -6.23 2.82
N PRO A 293 -15.21 -7.08 3.86
CA PRO A 293 -15.50 -8.50 3.73
C PRO A 293 -17.00 -8.72 3.52
N VAL A 294 -17.38 -9.90 3.04
CA VAL A 294 -18.77 -10.31 2.84
C VAL A 294 -19.07 -11.55 3.68
N LYS A 295 -20.23 -11.56 4.35
CA LYS A 295 -20.73 -12.70 5.11
C LYS A 295 -22.23 -12.85 4.87
N ASP A 296 -22.64 -14.02 4.42
CA ASP A 296 -24.03 -14.30 4.05
C ASP A 296 -24.99 -14.13 5.24
N GLY A 297 -26.09 -13.39 5.04
CA GLY A 297 -27.06 -13.05 6.08
C GLY A 297 -26.61 -11.98 7.10
N TYR A 298 -25.46 -11.32 6.88
CA TYR A 298 -24.96 -10.26 7.75
C TYR A 298 -24.52 -9.03 6.97
N VAL A 299 -24.66 -7.86 7.58
CA VAL A 299 -24.09 -6.59 7.13
C VAL A 299 -22.80 -6.31 7.90
N PHE A 300 -21.76 -5.88 7.19
CA PHE A 300 -20.49 -5.48 7.81
C PHE A 300 -20.67 -4.19 8.62
N ASP A 301 -20.39 -4.26 9.93
CA ASP A 301 -20.52 -3.12 10.83
C ASP A 301 -19.20 -2.33 10.99
N GLY A 302 -18.06 -3.02 10.92
CA GLY A 302 -16.75 -2.37 10.97
C GLY A 302 -15.62 -3.30 11.42
N TRP A 303 -14.42 -2.74 11.49
CA TRP A 303 -13.24 -3.42 12.01
C TRP A 303 -13.08 -3.17 13.51
N TYR A 304 -12.70 -4.19 14.27
CA TYR A 304 -12.63 -4.14 15.74
C TYR A 304 -11.27 -4.65 16.25
N LEU A 305 -10.66 -3.90 17.17
CA LEU A 305 -9.47 -4.31 17.91
C LEU A 305 -9.85 -4.45 19.39
N CYS A 306 -9.65 -5.65 19.97
CA CYS A 306 -9.99 -5.94 21.36
C CYS A 306 -11.45 -5.56 21.74
N GLY A 307 -12.40 -5.78 20.83
CA GLY A 307 -13.82 -5.49 21.03
C GLY A 307 -14.23 -4.01 20.88
N LYS A 308 -13.30 -3.11 20.52
CA LYS A 308 -13.60 -1.71 20.21
C LYS A 308 -13.42 -1.46 18.72
N LYS A 309 -14.30 -0.64 18.13
CA LYS A 309 -14.19 -0.25 16.72
C LYS A 309 -12.82 0.41 16.50
N TYR A 310 -12.08 -0.12 15.53
CA TYR A 310 -10.72 0.30 15.23
C TYR A 310 -10.73 1.65 14.50
N ASP A 311 -9.83 2.55 14.91
CA ASP A 311 -9.63 3.85 14.28
C ASP A 311 -8.41 3.81 13.36
N PHE A 312 -8.62 3.84 12.04
CA PHE A 312 -7.55 3.87 11.03
C PHE A 312 -6.73 5.18 11.07
N GLY A 313 -7.16 6.17 11.85
CA GLY A 313 -6.37 7.35 12.17
C GLY A 313 -5.23 7.09 13.18
N SER A 314 -5.29 5.97 13.91
CA SER A 314 -4.32 5.59 14.94
C SER A 314 -3.01 5.05 14.35
N THR A 315 -1.91 5.26 15.07
CA THR A 315 -0.57 4.82 14.68
C THR A 315 -0.28 3.41 15.19
N VAL A 316 0.48 2.64 14.41
CA VAL A 316 0.90 1.29 14.77
C VAL A 316 2.16 1.30 15.64
N THR A 317 2.12 0.56 16.75
CA THR A 317 3.27 0.38 17.65
C THR A 317 3.52 -1.09 18.03
N ASP A 318 2.66 -2.01 17.58
CA ASP A 318 2.77 -3.45 17.82
C ASP A 318 2.01 -4.19 16.69
N ASN A 319 2.18 -5.51 16.60
CA ASN A 319 1.36 -6.37 15.76
C ASN A 319 -0.10 -6.28 16.19
N LEU A 320 -1.00 -6.06 15.24
CA LEU A 320 -2.43 -5.93 15.50
C LEU A 320 -3.20 -7.07 14.84
N GLN A 321 -4.17 -7.62 15.57
CA GLN A 321 -5.20 -8.49 15.03
C GLN A 321 -6.53 -7.77 15.10
N ILE A 322 -7.05 -7.40 13.94
CA ILE A 322 -8.25 -6.60 13.78
C ILE A 322 -9.34 -7.51 13.18
N THR A 323 -10.46 -7.64 13.88
CA THR A 323 -11.53 -8.58 13.56
C THR A 323 -12.73 -7.87 12.94
N ALA A 324 -13.36 -8.44 11.92
CA ALA A 324 -14.59 -7.94 11.33
C ALA A 324 -15.78 -8.10 12.30
N GLY A 325 -16.52 -7.02 12.50
CA GLY A 325 -17.79 -6.98 13.23
C GLY A 325 -18.98 -7.04 12.25
N TRP A 326 -20.03 -7.74 12.68
CA TRP A 326 -21.19 -8.06 11.85
C TRP A 326 -22.48 -7.77 12.60
N VAL A 327 -23.50 -7.33 11.86
CA VAL A 327 -24.89 -7.26 12.32
C VAL A 327 -25.77 -8.09 11.41
N VAL A 328 -26.83 -8.71 11.93
CA VAL A 328 -27.75 -9.53 11.12
C VAL A 328 -28.44 -8.67 10.06
N ASP A 329 -28.54 -9.18 8.84
CA ASP A 329 -29.28 -8.54 7.74
C ASP A 329 -30.76 -8.95 7.79
N TYR A 330 -31.65 -7.96 7.86
CA TYR A 330 -33.10 -8.14 7.93
C TYR A 330 -33.81 -7.85 6.60
N SER A 331 -33.08 -7.47 5.55
CA SER A 331 -33.66 -6.95 4.30
C SER A 331 -34.63 -7.94 3.64
N GLU A 332 -34.30 -9.23 3.64
CA GLU A 332 -35.19 -10.27 3.09
C GLU A 332 -36.45 -10.46 3.94
N LEU A 333 -36.33 -10.39 5.27
CA LEU A 333 -37.46 -10.48 6.19
C LEU A 333 -38.40 -9.29 6.06
N GLU A 334 -37.87 -8.09 5.88
CA GLU A 334 -38.68 -6.89 5.62
C GLU A 334 -39.55 -7.06 4.36
N ASN A 335 -38.99 -7.61 3.28
CA ASN A 335 -39.71 -7.88 2.05
C ASN A 335 -40.78 -8.98 2.22
N ALA A 336 -40.45 -10.05 2.94
CA ALA A 336 -41.39 -11.14 3.24
C ALA A 336 -42.57 -10.64 4.10
N ILE A 337 -42.29 -9.82 5.12
CA ILE A 337 -43.31 -9.18 5.99
C ILE A 337 -44.24 -8.31 5.15
N VAL A 338 -43.74 -7.51 4.22
CA VAL A 338 -44.57 -6.66 3.34
C VAL A 338 -45.52 -7.53 2.51
N THR A 339 -44.99 -8.61 1.92
CA THR A 339 -45.79 -9.53 1.10
C THR A 339 -46.85 -10.25 1.91
N ALA A 340 -46.48 -10.81 3.07
CA ALA A 340 -47.39 -11.49 3.99
C ALA A 340 -48.50 -10.56 4.50
N LYS A 341 -48.16 -9.30 4.83
CA LYS A 341 -49.14 -8.27 5.21
C LYS A 341 -50.14 -7.99 4.09
N ALA A 342 -49.68 -7.89 2.84
CA ALA A 342 -50.55 -7.66 1.69
C ALA A 342 -51.54 -8.82 1.50
N ASN A 343 -51.04 -10.06 1.60
CA ASN A 343 -51.85 -11.28 1.55
C ASN A 343 -52.90 -11.31 2.67
N LEU A 344 -52.50 -11.05 3.92
CA LEU A 344 -53.39 -11.03 5.08
C LEU A 344 -54.45 -9.90 5.05
N ASN A 345 -54.19 -8.83 4.29
CA ASN A 345 -55.16 -7.74 4.08
C ASN A 345 -56.06 -7.96 2.85
N SER A 346 -55.79 -8.97 2.03
CA SER A 346 -56.58 -9.30 0.86
C SER A 346 -57.67 -10.29 1.24
N GLU A 347 -58.94 -9.89 1.12
CA GLU A 347 -60.07 -10.81 1.29
C GLU A 347 -60.02 -11.92 0.23
N GLU A 348 -59.69 -11.57 -1.02
CA GLU A 348 -59.55 -12.52 -2.13
C GLU A 348 -58.51 -13.60 -1.85
N PHE A 349 -57.39 -13.23 -1.22
CA PHE A 349 -56.36 -14.19 -0.81
C PHE A 349 -56.87 -15.16 0.26
N GLN A 350 -57.72 -14.70 1.18
CA GLN A 350 -58.19 -15.50 2.32
C GLN A 350 -59.31 -16.47 1.96
N ILE A 351 -60.15 -16.14 0.97
CA ILE A 351 -61.34 -16.92 0.58
C ILE A 351 -61.05 -18.42 0.42
N PRO A 352 -59.98 -18.86 -0.27
CA PRO A 352 -59.73 -20.28 -0.53
C PRO A 352 -59.31 -21.10 0.70
N TYR A 353 -58.85 -20.47 1.77
CA TYR A 353 -58.12 -21.14 2.87
C TYR A 353 -58.92 -21.19 4.16
N THR A 354 -58.65 -22.20 5.00
CA THR A 354 -59.34 -22.34 6.29
C THR A 354 -58.95 -21.21 7.27
N GLU A 355 -59.86 -20.83 8.16
CA GLU A 355 -59.59 -19.83 9.22
C GLU A 355 -58.39 -20.23 10.09
N GLU A 356 -58.23 -21.53 10.36
CA GLU A 356 -57.09 -22.05 11.11
C GLU A 356 -55.77 -21.84 10.35
N ALA A 357 -55.74 -22.06 9.03
CA ALA A 357 -54.54 -21.85 8.21
C ALA A 357 -54.17 -20.37 8.15
N ILE A 358 -55.15 -19.47 7.96
CA ILE A 358 -54.94 -18.02 7.97
C ILE A 358 -54.48 -17.53 9.34
N THR A 359 -55.03 -18.06 10.43
CA THR A 359 -54.61 -17.70 11.80
C THR A 359 -53.16 -18.10 12.06
N ARG A 360 -52.77 -19.33 11.73
CA ARG A 360 -51.37 -19.76 11.86
C ARG A 360 -50.42 -18.93 11.01
N TYR A 361 -50.83 -18.56 9.79
CA TYR A 361 -50.04 -17.67 8.94
C TYR A 361 -49.89 -16.25 9.55
N ARG A 362 -50.95 -15.74 10.18
CA ARG A 362 -50.92 -14.48 10.93
C ARG A 362 -49.98 -14.55 12.14
N ASP A 363 -49.97 -15.66 12.88
CA ASP A 363 -49.08 -15.82 14.03
C ASP A 363 -47.60 -15.75 13.61
N ILE A 364 -47.23 -16.43 12.52
CA ILE A 364 -45.87 -16.37 11.93
C ILE A 364 -45.54 -14.94 11.49
N TYR A 365 -46.48 -14.25 10.86
CA TYR A 365 -46.33 -12.85 10.47
C TYR A 365 -46.09 -11.93 11.67
N GLU A 366 -46.86 -12.07 12.75
CA GLU A 366 -46.72 -11.25 13.95
C GLU A 366 -45.38 -11.50 14.67
N GLU A 367 -44.93 -12.75 14.74
CA GLU A 367 -43.61 -13.11 15.26
C GLU A 367 -42.48 -12.48 14.43
N ALA A 368 -42.55 -12.62 13.10
CA ALA A 368 -41.59 -12.02 12.18
C ALA A 368 -41.52 -10.49 12.33
N VAL A 369 -42.66 -9.81 12.45
CA VAL A 369 -42.72 -8.37 12.70
C VAL A 369 -42.04 -8.02 14.02
N ALA A 370 -42.35 -8.76 15.10
CA ALA A 370 -41.78 -8.49 16.41
C ALA A 370 -40.25 -8.61 16.43
N VAL A 371 -39.69 -9.64 15.78
CA VAL A 371 -38.23 -9.80 15.66
C VAL A 371 -37.62 -8.72 14.78
N ASN A 372 -38.27 -8.39 13.66
CA ASN A 372 -37.81 -7.33 12.77
C ASN A 372 -37.78 -5.94 13.44
N GLU A 373 -38.78 -5.61 14.25
CA GLU A 373 -38.86 -4.34 14.99
C GLU A 373 -37.80 -4.25 16.10
N LYS A 374 -37.58 -5.35 16.84
CA LYS A 374 -36.60 -5.37 17.94
C LYS A 374 -35.15 -5.49 17.46
N ARG A 375 -34.94 -5.98 16.24
CA ARG A 375 -33.61 -6.30 15.68
C ARG A 375 -32.80 -7.22 16.61
N ASP A 376 -33.49 -8.15 17.27
CA ASP A 376 -32.93 -8.97 18.35
C ASP A 376 -32.61 -10.42 17.96
N ALA A 377 -32.69 -10.77 16.67
CA ALA A 377 -32.22 -12.07 16.18
C ALA A 377 -30.73 -12.25 16.51
N GLN A 378 -30.41 -13.40 17.11
CA GLN A 378 -29.05 -13.68 17.54
C GLN A 378 -28.17 -14.15 16.37
N PHE A 379 -28.79 -14.79 15.38
CA PHE A 379 -28.13 -15.35 14.21
C PHE A 379 -28.96 -15.08 12.95
N ALA A 380 -28.27 -14.91 11.82
CA ALA A 380 -28.92 -14.75 10.52
C ALA A 380 -29.85 -15.93 10.15
N GLU A 381 -29.58 -17.13 10.67
CA GLU A 381 -30.40 -18.32 10.40
C GLU A 381 -31.82 -18.20 10.96
N GLU A 382 -31.99 -17.48 12.08
CA GLU A 382 -33.33 -17.21 12.64
C GLU A 382 -34.16 -16.38 11.66
N VAL A 383 -33.55 -15.34 11.09
CA VAL A 383 -34.16 -14.48 10.07
C VAL A 383 -34.48 -15.28 8.81
N LYS A 384 -33.55 -16.11 8.33
CA LYS A 384 -33.78 -16.97 7.15
C LYS A 384 -34.94 -17.94 7.36
N ASN A 385 -35.03 -18.58 8.52
CA ASN A 385 -36.12 -19.50 8.84
C ASN A 385 -37.48 -18.76 8.85
N MET A 386 -37.55 -17.55 9.42
CA MET A 386 -38.76 -16.72 9.37
C MET A 386 -39.15 -16.35 7.94
N VAL A 387 -38.19 -15.96 7.10
CA VAL A 387 -38.42 -15.71 5.66
C VAL A 387 -38.97 -16.95 4.96
N GLU A 388 -38.38 -18.12 5.22
CA GLU A 388 -38.81 -19.38 4.64
C GLU A 388 -40.23 -19.74 5.07
N GLN A 389 -40.55 -19.60 6.36
CA GLN A 389 -41.88 -19.84 6.90
C GLN A 389 -42.91 -18.90 6.25
N LEU A 390 -42.61 -17.61 6.09
CA LEU A 390 -43.54 -16.66 5.47
C LEU A 390 -43.78 -16.93 3.98
N ASN A 391 -42.73 -17.32 3.25
CA ASN A 391 -42.80 -17.51 1.80
C ASN A 391 -43.33 -18.89 1.39
N HIS A 392 -43.11 -19.93 2.21
CA HIS A 392 -43.45 -21.31 1.88
C HIS A 392 -44.50 -21.92 2.82
N PHE A 393 -45.19 -21.11 3.62
CA PHE A 393 -46.27 -21.61 4.47
C PHE A 393 -47.34 -22.32 3.63
N VAL A 394 -47.58 -23.59 3.94
CA VAL A 394 -48.60 -24.38 3.25
C VAL A 394 -49.97 -24.04 3.84
N LEU A 395 -50.72 -23.19 3.15
CA LEU A 395 -52.08 -22.84 3.52
C LEU A 395 -53.05 -23.97 3.15
N LYS A 396 -53.74 -24.51 4.15
CA LYS A 396 -54.78 -25.53 3.94
C LYS A 396 -56.01 -24.90 3.30
N LYS A 397 -56.41 -25.38 2.12
CA LYS A 397 -57.63 -24.94 1.45
C LYS A 397 -58.88 -25.41 2.19
N LYS A 398 -59.99 -24.68 2.01
CA LYS A 398 -61.33 -25.16 2.39
C LYS A 398 -61.68 -26.38 1.54
N GLU A 399 -62.41 -27.30 2.12
CA GLU A 399 -62.91 -28.50 1.46
C GLU A 399 -64.43 -28.38 1.37
N PHE A 400 -65.00 -28.74 0.22
CA PHE A 400 -66.43 -28.74 -0.01
C PHE A 400 -66.91 -30.11 -0.45
N MET A 401 -68.12 -30.43 -0.05
CA MET A 401 -68.80 -31.67 -0.38
C MET A 401 -69.53 -31.53 -1.71
N VAL A 402 -69.29 -32.46 -2.61
CA VAL A 402 -70.03 -32.65 -3.85
C VAL A 402 -70.86 -33.91 -3.71
N SER A 403 -72.17 -33.74 -3.63
CA SER A 403 -73.12 -34.85 -3.54
C SER A 403 -73.80 -35.06 -4.89
N PHE A 404 -74.00 -36.32 -5.26
CA PHE A 404 -74.63 -36.69 -6.52
C PHE A 404 -75.98 -37.37 -6.25
N VAL A 405 -77.04 -36.84 -6.83
CA VAL A 405 -78.40 -37.37 -6.72
C VAL A 405 -78.79 -37.95 -8.07
N THR A 406 -78.82 -39.28 -8.17
CA THR A 406 -79.10 -39.99 -9.43
C THR A 406 -80.56 -40.41 -9.59
N GLY A 407 -81.39 -40.18 -8.58
CA GLY A 407 -82.76 -40.70 -8.53
C GLY A 407 -82.76 -42.23 -8.46
N GLU A 408 -83.39 -42.87 -9.44
CA GLU A 408 -83.40 -44.34 -9.60
C GLU A 408 -82.17 -44.90 -10.33
N GLY A 409 -81.25 -44.05 -10.79
CA GLY A 409 -79.99 -44.48 -11.39
C GLY A 409 -78.95 -44.97 -10.38
N SER A 410 -77.91 -45.67 -10.88
CA SER A 410 -76.80 -46.18 -10.07
C SER A 410 -76.13 -45.05 -9.26
N GLY A 411 -75.95 -45.26 -7.96
CA GLY A 411 -75.38 -44.24 -7.08
C GLY A 411 -73.96 -43.85 -7.46
N VAL A 412 -73.69 -42.54 -7.48
CA VAL A 412 -72.35 -41.98 -7.66
C VAL A 412 -71.83 -41.56 -6.27
N PRO A 413 -70.62 -42.02 -5.86
CA PRO A 413 -70.09 -41.67 -4.55
C PRO A 413 -69.84 -40.17 -4.44
N GLU A 414 -70.14 -39.61 -3.26
CA GLU A 414 -69.82 -38.22 -2.93
C GLU A 414 -68.31 -37.96 -3.01
N GLN A 415 -67.95 -36.72 -3.32
CA GLN A 415 -66.56 -36.30 -3.44
C GLN A 415 -66.29 -35.12 -2.52
N VAL A 416 -65.13 -35.12 -1.88
CA VAL A 416 -64.62 -33.96 -1.14
C VAL A 416 -63.55 -33.31 -2.01
N VAL A 417 -63.76 -32.05 -2.37
CA VAL A 417 -62.87 -31.30 -3.24
C VAL A 417 -62.38 -30.04 -2.54
N GLU A 418 -61.12 -29.67 -2.75
CA GLU A 418 -60.58 -28.41 -2.24
C GLU A 418 -61.20 -27.21 -2.99
N TYR A 419 -61.20 -26.03 -2.36
CA TYR A 419 -61.64 -24.78 -2.97
C TYR A 419 -61.00 -24.57 -4.34
N GLY A 420 -61.84 -24.32 -5.34
CA GLY A 420 -61.49 -24.12 -6.74
C GLY A 420 -61.08 -25.41 -7.48
N GLY A 421 -61.19 -26.57 -6.83
CA GLY A 421 -60.96 -27.87 -7.44
C GLY A 421 -62.04 -28.23 -8.45
N GLY A 422 -61.68 -29.10 -9.40
CA GLY A 422 -62.63 -29.67 -10.37
C GLY A 422 -63.28 -30.94 -9.84
N ILE A 423 -64.37 -31.33 -10.48
CA ILE A 423 -65.11 -32.56 -10.15
C ILE A 423 -64.71 -33.64 -11.15
N VAL A 424 -64.35 -34.83 -10.66
CA VAL A 424 -63.96 -35.95 -11.51
C VAL A 424 -64.87 -37.13 -11.25
N VAL A 425 -65.83 -37.37 -12.14
CA VAL A 425 -66.73 -38.53 -12.06
C VAL A 425 -66.07 -39.71 -12.77
N SER A 426 -65.84 -40.82 -12.06
CA SER A 426 -65.09 -41.97 -12.58
C SER A 426 -65.89 -42.82 -13.57
N GLU A 427 -67.21 -42.87 -13.41
CA GLU A 427 -68.13 -43.64 -14.26
C GLU A 427 -69.42 -42.86 -14.47
N THR A 428 -69.96 -42.90 -15.69
CA THR A 428 -71.28 -42.33 -15.98
C THR A 428 -72.35 -43.17 -15.26
N PRO A 429 -73.27 -42.57 -14.48
CA PRO A 429 -74.33 -43.34 -13.85
C PRO A 429 -75.22 -44.00 -14.91
N VAL A 430 -75.79 -45.14 -14.56
CA VAL A 430 -76.68 -45.93 -15.42
C VAL A 430 -78.06 -46.05 -14.78
N ARG A 431 -79.12 -45.88 -15.56
CA ARG A 431 -80.50 -46.12 -15.14
C ARG A 431 -81.18 -46.94 -16.23
N ASP A 432 -81.93 -47.97 -15.83
CA ASP A 432 -82.57 -48.88 -16.78
C ASP A 432 -83.59 -48.13 -17.66
N ALA A 433 -83.60 -48.39 -18.97
CA ALA A 433 -84.40 -47.68 -19.98
C ALA A 433 -84.13 -46.15 -20.13
N PHE A 434 -83.06 -45.60 -19.56
CA PHE A 434 -82.70 -44.19 -19.71
C PHE A 434 -81.21 -43.96 -20.05
N VAL A 435 -80.94 -42.92 -20.85
CA VAL A 435 -79.61 -42.39 -21.14
C VAL A 435 -79.31 -41.18 -20.25
N PHE A 436 -78.10 -41.12 -19.70
CA PHE A 436 -77.64 -39.99 -18.89
C PHE A 436 -77.39 -38.74 -19.76
N ASP A 437 -78.05 -37.63 -19.45
CA ASP A 437 -78.03 -36.37 -20.21
C ASP A 437 -77.20 -35.25 -19.54
N GLY A 438 -76.61 -35.52 -18.37
CA GLY A 438 -75.70 -34.59 -17.67
C GLY A 438 -76.07 -34.31 -16.21
N TRP A 439 -75.25 -33.46 -15.59
CA TRP A 439 -75.41 -33.01 -14.20
C TRP A 439 -76.01 -31.60 -14.13
N TYR A 440 -76.93 -31.39 -13.20
CA TYR A 440 -77.69 -30.15 -13.04
C TYR A 440 -77.68 -29.70 -11.57
N LEU A 441 -77.83 -28.41 -11.30
CA LEU A 441 -77.80 -27.84 -9.94
C LEU A 441 -79.14 -27.95 -9.19
N ASP A 442 -80.19 -28.32 -9.90
CA ASP A 442 -81.57 -28.40 -9.41
C ASP A 442 -82.25 -29.71 -9.86
N GLU A 443 -83.20 -30.16 -9.06
CA GLU A 443 -83.95 -31.40 -9.30
C GLU A 443 -84.81 -31.34 -10.57
N ASP A 444 -85.29 -30.14 -10.95
CA ASP A 444 -86.06 -29.91 -12.18
C ASP A 444 -85.18 -29.92 -13.45
N ALA A 445 -83.87 -30.12 -13.30
CA ALA A 445 -82.88 -30.16 -14.36
C ALA A 445 -82.92 -28.93 -15.29
N THR A 446 -83.08 -27.75 -14.72
CA THR A 446 -83.18 -26.47 -15.45
C THR A 446 -81.84 -25.77 -15.60
N GLN A 447 -80.87 -26.02 -14.71
CA GLN A 447 -79.55 -25.40 -14.71
C GLN A 447 -78.44 -26.45 -14.85
N ALA A 448 -77.96 -26.64 -16.08
CA ALA A 448 -76.84 -27.55 -16.36
C ALA A 448 -75.55 -27.10 -15.65
N TYR A 449 -74.80 -28.05 -15.10
CA TYR A 449 -73.53 -27.84 -14.43
C TYR A 449 -72.36 -28.37 -15.27
N ASP A 450 -71.37 -27.51 -15.54
CA ASP A 450 -70.11 -27.92 -16.16
C ASP A 450 -69.15 -28.42 -15.07
N LEU A 451 -68.75 -29.69 -15.14
CA LEU A 451 -67.83 -30.32 -14.17
C LEU A 451 -66.44 -29.64 -14.12
N ASN A 452 -66.10 -28.83 -15.11
CA ASN A 452 -64.88 -28.00 -15.09
C ASN A 452 -65.05 -26.69 -14.29
N THR A 453 -66.25 -26.39 -13.81
CA THR A 453 -66.52 -25.22 -12.96
C THR A 453 -65.83 -25.42 -11.60
N PRO A 454 -64.97 -24.48 -11.17
CA PRO A 454 -64.30 -24.57 -9.88
C PRO A 454 -65.30 -24.60 -8.71
N VAL A 455 -65.13 -25.57 -7.80
CA VAL A 455 -66.04 -25.71 -6.65
C VAL A 455 -65.67 -24.72 -5.54
N THR A 456 -66.62 -23.87 -5.15
CA THR A 456 -66.39 -22.80 -4.15
C THR A 456 -67.30 -22.87 -2.92
N ASN A 457 -68.22 -23.83 -2.89
CA ASN A 457 -69.17 -24.14 -1.82
C ASN A 457 -69.60 -25.61 -1.95
N ASP A 458 -70.36 -26.13 -0.97
CA ASP A 458 -70.98 -27.44 -1.11
C ASP A 458 -71.97 -27.42 -2.29
N VAL A 459 -71.92 -28.43 -3.14
CA VAL A 459 -72.73 -28.54 -4.36
C VAL A 459 -73.46 -29.88 -4.35
N ILE A 460 -74.74 -29.84 -4.70
CA ILE A 460 -75.53 -31.03 -4.97
C ILE A 460 -75.80 -31.05 -6.47
N LEU A 461 -75.44 -32.14 -7.14
CA LEU A 461 -75.63 -32.35 -8.57
C LEU A 461 -76.68 -33.42 -8.83
N TYR A 462 -77.69 -33.08 -9.63
CA TYR A 462 -78.81 -33.94 -10.00
C TYR A 462 -78.58 -34.51 -11.39
N ALA A 463 -78.71 -35.83 -11.54
CA ALA A 463 -78.60 -36.49 -12.83
C ALA A 463 -79.86 -36.23 -13.65
N LYS A 464 -79.70 -35.77 -14.89
CA LYS A 464 -80.78 -35.73 -15.86
C LYS A 464 -80.77 -36.99 -16.72
N TRP A 465 -81.96 -37.50 -17.00
CA TRP A 465 -82.18 -38.72 -17.75
C TRP A 465 -83.06 -38.42 -18.96
N ALA A 466 -82.72 -38.98 -20.12
CA ALA A 466 -83.56 -39.03 -21.31
C ALA A 466 -83.93 -40.50 -21.58
N LEU A 467 -85.13 -40.78 -22.09
CA LEU A 467 -85.56 -42.16 -22.36
C LEU A 467 -84.64 -42.82 -23.41
N ASP A 468 -84.27 -44.08 -23.19
CA ASP A 468 -83.46 -44.83 -24.15
C ASP A 468 -84.34 -45.44 -25.25
N TYR A 469 -84.50 -44.71 -26.34
CA TYR A 469 -85.22 -45.18 -27.53
C TYR A 469 -84.39 -46.12 -28.41
N ALA A 470 -83.12 -46.38 -28.09
CA ALA A 470 -82.25 -47.21 -28.94
C ALA A 470 -82.74 -48.66 -29.12
N PRO A 471 -83.28 -49.35 -28.09
CA PRO A 471 -83.84 -50.70 -28.26
C PRO A 471 -85.04 -50.74 -29.22
N LEU A 472 -85.95 -49.77 -29.11
CA LEU A 472 -87.10 -49.67 -30.02
C LEU A 472 -86.66 -49.28 -31.43
N GLN A 473 -85.74 -48.34 -31.57
CA GLN A 473 -85.14 -47.98 -32.87
C GLN A 473 -84.50 -49.20 -33.52
N ALA A 474 -83.72 -49.99 -32.77
CA ALA A 474 -83.10 -51.22 -33.27
C ALA A 474 -84.15 -52.25 -33.71
N LYS A 475 -85.26 -52.39 -32.98
CA LYS A 475 -86.36 -53.30 -33.34
C LYS A 475 -87.08 -52.84 -34.61
N VAL A 476 -87.31 -51.53 -34.72
CA VAL A 476 -87.87 -50.92 -35.92
C VAL A 476 -86.95 -51.12 -37.12
N ASP A 477 -85.64 -50.95 -36.95
CA ASP A 477 -84.65 -51.14 -38.01
C ASP A 477 -84.53 -52.62 -38.42
N GLU A 478 -84.59 -53.56 -37.47
CA GLU A 478 -84.65 -55.02 -37.73
C GLU A 478 -85.84 -55.37 -38.61
N ILE A 479 -87.04 -54.92 -38.21
CA ILE A 479 -88.28 -55.17 -38.96
C ILE A 479 -88.26 -54.47 -40.31
N GLN A 480 -87.75 -53.23 -40.39
CA GLN A 480 -87.59 -52.51 -41.66
C GLN A 480 -86.68 -53.29 -42.62
N ALA A 481 -85.56 -53.82 -42.13
CA ALA A 481 -84.64 -54.62 -42.93
C ALA A 481 -85.28 -55.92 -43.43
N LEU A 482 -86.12 -56.58 -42.61
CA LEU A 482 -86.89 -57.75 -42.99
C LEU A 482 -87.94 -57.45 -44.07
N MET A 483 -88.62 -56.30 -43.98
CA MET A 483 -89.56 -55.87 -45.03
C MET A 483 -88.83 -55.53 -46.33
N ASP A 484 -87.69 -54.83 -46.24
CA ASP A 484 -86.91 -54.40 -47.41
C ASP A 484 -86.23 -55.58 -48.14
N SER A 485 -85.94 -56.68 -47.45
CA SER A 485 -85.37 -57.91 -48.05
C SER A 485 -86.36 -58.67 -48.93
N GLY A 486 -87.66 -58.35 -48.83
CA GLY A 486 -88.75 -59.05 -49.53
C GLY A 486 -88.98 -60.49 -49.05
N GLU A 487 -88.38 -60.88 -47.92
CA GLU A 487 -88.67 -62.15 -47.24
C GLU A 487 -90.04 -62.12 -46.56
N PHE A 488 -90.46 -60.94 -46.09
CA PHE A 488 -91.75 -60.71 -45.42
C PHE A 488 -92.98 -60.94 -46.34
N ASP A 489 -92.88 -60.55 -47.61
CA ASP A 489 -93.96 -60.73 -48.62
C ASP A 489 -94.12 -62.19 -49.10
N LYS A 490 -93.14 -63.06 -48.84
CA LYS A 490 -93.13 -64.45 -49.30
C LYS A 490 -93.62 -65.44 -48.25
N MET A 491 -93.80 -65.02 -47.00
CA MET A 491 -94.08 -65.93 -45.89
C MET A 491 -95.57 -66.01 -45.47
N TYR A 492 -96.49 -65.12 -45.92
CA TYR A 492 -97.83 -65.09 -45.31
C TYR A 492 -98.99 -64.68 -46.25
N GLU A 493 -100.09 -65.46 -46.28
CA GLU A 493 -101.30 -65.23 -47.13
C GLU A 493 -102.47 -64.52 -46.39
N ASN A 494 -102.30 -64.09 -45.14
CA ASN A 494 -103.37 -63.45 -44.35
C ASN A 494 -103.29 -61.90 -44.36
N ASP A 495 -103.94 -61.29 -45.35
CA ASP A 495 -104.03 -59.82 -45.52
C ASP A 495 -104.47 -59.07 -44.25
N ARG A 496 -105.27 -59.68 -43.38
CA ARG A 496 -105.79 -59.01 -42.17
C ARG A 496 -104.76 -58.98 -41.04
N ALA A 497 -103.87 -59.97 -40.93
CA ALA A 497 -102.78 -59.94 -39.95
C ALA A 497 -101.69 -58.97 -40.39
N MET A 498 -101.31 -59.01 -41.68
CA MET A 498 -100.30 -58.13 -42.27
C MET A 498 -100.68 -56.64 -42.21
N ASN A 499 -101.93 -56.28 -42.52
CA ASN A 499 -102.40 -54.90 -42.39
C ASN A 499 -102.39 -54.39 -40.94
N ARG A 500 -102.58 -55.28 -39.96
CA ARG A 500 -102.50 -54.92 -38.53
C ARG A 500 -101.04 -54.70 -38.12
N PHE A 501 -100.14 -55.59 -38.53
CA PHE A 501 -98.70 -55.44 -38.30
C PHE A 501 -98.15 -54.14 -38.92
N ASN A 502 -98.41 -53.88 -40.21
CA ASN A 502 -97.93 -52.67 -40.90
C ASN A 502 -98.48 -51.39 -40.25
N LYS A 503 -99.71 -51.44 -39.72
CA LYS A 503 -100.28 -50.32 -38.97
C LYS A 503 -99.54 -50.12 -37.64
N THR A 504 -99.30 -51.19 -36.87
CA THR A 504 -98.53 -51.14 -35.62
C THR A 504 -97.09 -50.66 -35.86
N PHE A 505 -96.41 -51.19 -36.88
CA PHE A 505 -95.06 -50.77 -37.27
C PHE A 505 -94.99 -49.30 -37.67
N LYS A 506 -95.97 -48.82 -38.44
CA LYS A 506 -96.06 -47.40 -38.78
C LYS A 506 -96.24 -46.52 -37.52
N LEU A 507 -97.11 -46.92 -36.60
CA LEU A 507 -97.34 -46.17 -35.36
C LEU A 507 -96.11 -46.16 -34.45
N ALA A 508 -95.36 -47.28 -34.36
CA ALA A 508 -94.10 -47.33 -33.63
C ALA A 508 -93.02 -46.39 -34.21
N LYS A 509 -93.00 -46.22 -35.54
CA LYS A 509 -92.12 -45.23 -36.20
C LYS A 509 -92.55 -43.79 -35.94
N GLU A 510 -93.86 -43.52 -36.03
CA GLU A 510 -94.40 -42.19 -35.69
C GLU A 510 -94.10 -41.83 -34.22
N PHE A 511 -94.18 -42.81 -33.30
CA PHE A 511 -93.78 -42.65 -31.91
C PHE A 511 -92.28 -42.30 -31.74
N LEU A 512 -91.38 -42.96 -32.47
CA LEU A 512 -89.95 -42.59 -32.48
C LEU A 512 -89.68 -41.20 -33.08
N ASP A 513 -90.48 -40.75 -34.03
CA ASP A 513 -90.36 -39.42 -34.66
C ASP A 513 -90.89 -38.30 -33.74
N GLU A 514 -91.77 -38.61 -32.78
CA GLU A 514 -92.40 -37.67 -31.82
C GLU A 514 -91.80 -37.75 -30.39
N LYS A 515 -90.70 -38.49 -30.20
CA LYS A 515 -90.00 -38.83 -28.94
C LYS A 515 -89.64 -37.70 -27.94
N ASP A 516 -89.93 -36.44 -28.26
CA ASP A 516 -89.70 -35.29 -27.37
C ASP A 516 -90.96 -34.94 -26.53
N GLU A 517 -92.09 -35.63 -26.74
CA GLU A 517 -93.35 -35.44 -26.00
C GLU A 517 -93.59 -36.52 -24.91
N MET A 518 -92.85 -36.45 -23.79
CA MET A 518 -93.10 -37.19 -22.52
C MET A 518 -93.74 -38.59 -22.66
N ASP A 519 -92.91 -39.59 -22.97
CA ASP A 519 -93.28 -41.00 -22.94
C ASP A 519 -92.76 -41.70 -21.66
N GLU A 520 -93.55 -42.60 -21.09
CA GLU A 520 -93.10 -43.47 -19.97
C GLU A 520 -92.27 -44.65 -20.53
N PRO A 521 -91.29 -45.22 -19.79
CA PRO A 521 -90.52 -46.39 -20.25
C PRO A 521 -91.38 -47.56 -20.75
N GLU A 522 -92.54 -47.74 -20.12
CA GLU A 522 -93.56 -48.71 -20.49
C GLU A 522 -94.08 -48.50 -21.92
N ASP A 523 -94.06 -47.28 -22.46
CA ASP A 523 -94.48 -47.00 -23.83
C ASP A 523 -93.45 -47.51 -24.85
N VAL A 524 -92.15 -47.36 -24.56
CA VAL A 524 -91.06 -47.91 -25.39
C VAL A 524 -91.09 -49.43 -25.35
N GLU A 525 -91.24 -50.02 -24.16
CA GLU A 525 -91.34 -51.47 -23.98
C GLU A 525 -92.62 -52.03 -24.64
N TYR A 526 -93.75 -51.34 -24.49
CA TYR A 526 -95.00 -51.67 -25.16
C TYR A 526 -94.84 -51.73 -26.67
N TRP A 527 -94.18 -50.75 -27.29
CA TRP A 527 -93.97 -50.80 -28.74
C TRP A 527 -93.05 -51.94 -29.15
N ILE A 528 -91.99 -52.24 -28.38
CA ILE A 528 -91.11 -53.38 -28.65
C ILE A 528 -91.90 -54.70 -28.56
N GLU A 529 -92.66 -54.89 -27.48
CA GLU A 529 -93.47 -56.08 -27.25
C GLU A 529 -94.63 -56.21 -28.25
N GLU A 530 -95.35 -55.13 -28.54
CA GLU A 530 -96.46 -55.14 -29.50
C GLU A 530 -95.95 -55.42 -30.92
N LEU A 531 -94.78 -54.87 -31.29
CA LEU A 531 -94.12 -55.23 -32.55
C LEU A 531 -93.72 -56.70 -32.57
N GLN A 532 -93.14 -57.21 -31.48
CA GLN A 532 -92.74 -58.62 -31.37
C GLN A 532 -93.95 -59.56 -31.35
N ASP A 533 -95.01 -59.27 -30.62
CA ASP A 533 -96.25 -60.06 -30.55
C ASP A 533 -96.97 -60.04 -31.90
N LYS A 534 -97.06 -58.89 -32.57
CA LYS A 534 -97.64 -58.84 -33.92
C LYS A 534 -96.77 -59.54 -34.95
N MET A 535 -95.45 -59.57 -34.74
CA MET A 535 -94.54 -60.38 -35.54
C MET A 535 -94.73 -61.87 -35.26
N ASP A 536 -94.86 -62.29 -34.00
CA ASP A 536 -95.04 -63.69 -33.58
C ASP A 536 -96.44 -64.23 -33.94
N ALA A 537 -97.47 -63.38 -33.92
CA ALA A 537 -98.81 -63.70 -34.38
C ALA A 537 -98.89 -63.93 -35.91
N LEU A 538 -97.90 -63.44 -36.67
CA LEU A 538 -97.74 -63.85 -38.07
C LEU A 538 -97.23 -65.30 -38.15
N THR A 539 -96.34 -65.72 -37.24
CA THR A 539 -95.76 -67.08 -37.17
C THR A 539 -96.72 -68.15 -36.61
N VAL A 540 -97.66 -67.80 -35.71
CA VAL A 540 -98.59 -68.78 -35.09
C VAL A 540 -99.63 -69.36 -36.08
N ILE A 541 -99.79 -68.78 -37.27
CA ILE A 541 -100.78 -69.25 -38.28
C ILE A 541 -100.26 -70.47 -39.08
N GLU A 542 -98.96 -70.76 -39.10
CA GLU A 542 -98.41 -71.94 -39.81
C GLU A 542 -98.79 -73.29 -39.16
N VAL A 543 -99.20 -73.34 -37.89
CA VAL A 543 -99.41 -74.62 -37.18
C VAL A 543 -100.80 -75.22 -37.39
N LEU A 544 -101.78 -74.46 -37.91
CA LEU A 544 -103.18 -74.93 -38.03
C LEU A 544 -103.58 -75.43 -39.43
N GLU A 545 -102.72 -75.33 -40.44
CA GLU A 545 -103.04 -75.80 -41.80
C GLU A 545 -102.44 -77.17 -42.17
N GLU A 546 -101.48 -77.72 -41.41
CA GLU A 546 -100.94 -79.08 -41.68
C GLU A 546 -101.82 -80.24 -41.17
N GLU A 547 -102.77 -80.03 -40.26
CA GLU A 547 -103.58 -81.13 -39.69
C GLU A 547 -104.83 -81.53 -40.51
N THR A 548 -105.13 -80.89 -41.64
CA THR A 548 -106.37 -81.18 -42.41
C THR A 548 -106.19 -81.86 -43.77
N GLU A 549 -104.96 -82.25 -44.16
CA GLU A 549 -104.70 -82.88 -45.46
C GLU A 549 -104.39 -84.39 -45.45
N ASN A 550 -104.56 -85.11 -44.32
CA ASN A 550 -104.31 -86.57 -44.29
C ASN A 550 -105.43 -87.46 -43.73
N GLU A 551 -106.62 -86.91 -43.47
CA GLU A 551 -107.84 -87.71 -43.29
C GLU A 551 -108.74 -87.56 -44.53
N GLU A 552 -109.09 -88.71 -45.12
CA GLU A 552 -110.03 -88.91 -46.26
C GLU A 552 -109.45 -89.13 -47.67
N ALA A 553 -108.41 -89.97 -47.79
CA ALA A 553 -108.21 -90.82 -48.97
C ALA A 553 -108.68 -92.26 -48.70
N SER A 554 -109.97 -92.48 -48.94
CA SER A 554 -110.63 -93.73 -49.38
C SER A 554 -110.46 -95.01 -48.54
N ASN A 555 -111.51 -95.27 -47.76
CA ASN A 555 -111.99 -96.59 -47.39
C ASN A 555 -113.04 -97.05 -48.43
N SER A 556 -112.78 -98.07 -49.25
CA SER A 556 -113.85 -98.89 -49.86
C SER A 556 -113.41 -100.28 -50.34
N GLU A 557 -114.02 -101.29 -49.71
CA GLU A 557 -114.44 -102.60 -50.25
C GLU A 557 -113.45 -103.75 -50.49
N ALA A 558 -113.38 -104.62 -49.47
CA ALA A 558 -113.66 -106.07 -49.48
C ALA A 558 -113.45 -106.89 -50.78
N THR A 559 -112.62 -107.95 -50.70
CA THR A 559 -113.06 -109.34 -50.40
C THR A 559 -111.86 -110.29 -50.35
N GLY A 560 -111.92 -111.28 -49.46
CA GLY A 560 -111.51 -112.64 -49.79
C GLY A 560 -110.09 -113.11 -49.45
N GLU A 561 -110.03 -113.86 -48.34
CA GLU A 561 -109.23 -115.06 -48.11
C GLU A 561 -107.75 -115.00 -47.65
N GLU A 562 -107.59 -115.74 -46.55
CA GLU A 562 -106.46 -116.58 -46.15
C GLU A 562 -105.21 -115.96 -45.49
N SER A 563 -105.08 -116.35 -44.21
CA SER A 563 -103.96 -117.17 -43.73
C SER A 563 -102.71 -116.46 -43.16
N ILE A 564 -102.62 -116.60 -41.83
CA ILE A 564 -101.43 -117.04 -41.05
C ILE A 564 -100.39 -115.97 -40.64
N LYS A 565 -100.46 -115.72 -39.32
CA LYS A 565 -99.44 -115.66 -38.25
C LYS A 565 -98.32 -114.61 -38.23
N GLU A 566 -98.25 -114.12 -36.98
CA GLU A 566 -97.15 -113.58 -36.16
C GLU A 566 -96.94 -112.07 -36.18
#